data_AF-A0A2E1TMD9-F1
#
_entry.id   AF-A0A2E1TMD9-F1
#
_cell.length_a   1.000
_cell.length_b   1.000
_cell.length_c   1.000
_cell.angle_alpha   90.00
_cell.angle_beta   90.00
_cell.angle_gamma   90.00
#
_symmetry.space_group_name_H-M   'P 1'
#
loop_
_entity.id
_entity.type
_entity.pdbx_description
1 polymer ?
#
loop_
_entity_poly.entity_id
_entity_poly.type
_entity_poly.pdbx_seq_one_letter_code
_entity_poly.pdbx_strand_id
1 'polypeptide(L)'
;MSLEVYIRGTVPIQPETSDDKVEEALRPWLEYIDEDTVANAKSIHPDEPGIRYDTERNVLEICWTGTVGHNFRKVLTQSLEQLNLLSDEAGCIDVTYYYDDGREEADIMFVGPDITTIQMAQKARMSADIGNLLGRQFGDSEIAEVVALVSQIFDRNWQSDNTQTDNAAMIFSEALSKQLH
;
A
#
# COMPACT_ATOMS: atom_id res chain seq x y z
N MET A 1 5.31 -22.36 -10.40
CA MET A 1 4.11 -22.45 -9.57
C MET A 1 3.40 -21.13 -9.70
N SER A 2 2.18 -21.16 -10.20
CA SER A 2 1.29 -20.01 -10.23
C SER A 2 0.32 -20.12 -9.06
N LEU A 3 -0.15 -19.00 -8.56
CA LEU A 3 -1.06 -18.89 -7.43
C LEU A 3 -2.10 -17.82 -7.77
N GLU A 4 -3.25 -17.85 -7.13
CA GLU A 4 -4.25 -16.80 -7.28
C GLU A 4 -3.95 -15.67 -6.27
N VAL A 5 -4.10 -14.43 -6.69
CA VAL A 5 -3.99 -13.26 -5.81
C VAL A 5 -5.21 -12.38 -5.99
N TYR A 6 -5.80 -11.97 -4.87
CA TYR A 6 -6.83 -10.95 -4.82
C TYR A 6 -6.24 -9.66 -4.27
N ILE A 7 -6.46 -8.56 -4.99
CA ILE A 7 -6.00 -7.23 -4.60
C ILE A 7 -7.19 -6.30 -4.55
N ARG A 8 -7.32 -5.61 -3.42
CA ARG A 8 -8.34 -4.60 -3.22
C ARG A 8 -7.77 -3.36 -2.59
N GLY A 9 -8.15 -2.20 -3.11
CA GLY A 9 -7.79 -0.95 -2.47
C GLY A 9 -8.29 0.26 -3.21
N THR A 10 -8.02 1.41 -2.61
CA THR A 10 -8.37 2.70 -3.18
C THR A 10 -7.26 3.69 -2.87
N VAL A 11 -6.78 4.38 -3.89
CA VAL A 11 -5.71 5.37 -3.77
C VAL A 11 -6.22 6.71 -4.28
N PRO A 12 -6.34 7.73 -3.40
CA PRO A 12 -6.57 9.10 -3.82
C PRO A 12 -5.39 9.59 -4.65
N ILE A 13 -5.65 10.04 -5.86
CA ILE A 13 -4.65 10.52 -6.82
C ILE A 13 -4.72 12.05 -6.86
N GLN A 14 -3.58 12.69 -7.08
CA GLN A 14 -3.49 14.13 -7.21
C GLN A 14 -4.42 14.64 -8.32
N PRO A 15 -5.13 15.77 -8.11
CA PRO A 15 -5.95 16.39 -9.14
C PRO A 15 -5.17 16.62 -10.45
N GLU A 16 -5.88 16.56 -11.58
CA GLU A 16 -5.32 16.80 -12.92
C GLU A 16 -4.24 15.76 -13.35
N THR A 17 -4.16 14.62 -12.66
CA THR A 17 -3.38 13.47 -13.14
C THR A 17 -4.09 12.84 -14.34
N SER A 18 -3.35 12.64 -15.44
CA SER A 18 -3.88 12.01 -16.65
C SER A 18 -3.85 10.49 -16.55
N ASP A 19 -4.71 9.81 -17.32
CA ASP A 19 -4.73 8.36 -17.45
C ASP A 19 -3.33 7.82 -17.81
N ASP A 20 -2.66 8.45 -18.79
CA ASP A 20 -1.30 8.08 -19.22
C ASP A 20 -0.28 8.02 -18.06
N LYS A 21 -0.38 8.94 -17.09
CA LYS A 21 0.53 8.96 -15.93
C LYS A 21 0.25 7.80 -14.97
N VAL A 22 -1.03 7.50 -14.75
CA VAL A 22 -1.44 6.37 -13.92
C VAL A 22 -1.02 5.06 -14.58
N GLU A 23 -1.21 4.94 -15.90
CA GLU A 23 -0.75 3.78 -16.68
C GLU A 23 0.77 3.64 -16.70
N GLU A 24 1.50 4.75 -16.77
CA GLU A 24 2.96 4.74 -16.63
C GLU A 24 3.41 4.27 -15.24
N ALA A 25 2.76 4.74 -14.18
CA ALA A 25 3.06 4.28 -12.82
C ALA A 25 2.75 2.78 -12.63
N LEU A 26 1.66 2.29 -13.24
CA LEU A 26 1.25 0.89 -13.20
C LEU A 26 1.90 0.02 -14.29
N ARG A 27 2.80 0.58 -15.11
CA ARG A 27 3.43 -0.11 -16.24
C ARG A 27 4.02 -1.48 -15.87
N PRO A 28 4.75 -1.64 -14.75
CA PRO A 28 5.31 -2.95 -14.40
C PRO A 28 4.21 -4.01 -14.21
N TRP A 29 3.07 -3.65 -13.60
CA TRP A 29 1.93 -4.54 -13.44
C TRP A 29 1.28 -4.82 -14.78
N LEU A 30 0.97 -3.79 -15.57
CA LEU A 30 0.33 -3.94 -16.89
C LEU A 30 1.13 -4.85 -17.83
N GLU A 31 2.44 -4.65 -17.93
CA GLU A 31 3.33 -5.51 -18.72
C GLU A 31 3.38 -6.95 -18.18
N TYR A 32 3.28 -7.14 -16.86
CA TYR A 32 3.28 -8.46 -16.26
C TYR A 32 2.03 -9.28 -16.62
N ILE A 33 0.88 -8.62 -16.74
CA ILE A 33 -0.40 -9.25 -17.10
C ILE A 33 -0.69 -9.20 -18.61
N ASP A 34 0.25 -8.71 -19.41
CA ASP A 34 0.13 -8.56 -20.88
C ASP A 34 -1.03 -7.65 -21.30
N GLU A 35 -1.21 -6.53 -20.58
CA GLU A 35 -2.23 -5.52 -20.87
C GLU A 35 -1.60 -4.16 -21.15
N ASP A 36 -2.18 -3.40 -22.08
CA ASP A 36 -1.65 -2.08 -22.47
C ASP A 36 -2.17 -0.92 -21.62
N THR A 37 -3.37 -1.07 -21.05
CA THR A 37 -4.13 0.02 -20.40
C THR A 37 -4.78 -0.45 -19.10
N VAL A 38 -5.00 0.49 -18.18
CA VAL A 38 -5.69 0.19 -16.90
C VAL A 38 -7.10 -0.35 -17.14
N ALA A 39 -7.82 0.20 -18.12
CA ALA A 39 -9.18 -0.23 -18.46
C ALA A 39 -9.28 -1.69 -18.93
N ASN A 40 -8.17 -2.26 -19.43
CA ASN A 40 -8.13 -3.66 -19.87
C ASN A 40 -7.67 -4.64 -18.78
N ALA A 41 -7.11 -4.14 -17.67
CA ALA A 41 -6.69 -4.93 -16.51
C ALA A 41 -7.89 -5.48 -15.72
N LYS A 42 -8.64 -6.39 -16.34
CA LYS A 42 -9.84 -7.02 -15.78
C LYS A 42 -9.46 -8.15 -14.83
N SER A 43 -10.29 -8.34 -13.82
CA SER A 43 -10.19 -9.52 -12.97
C SER A 43 -10.61 -10.78 -13.71
N ILE A 44 -10.10 -11.94 -13.29
CA ILE A 44 -10.61 -13.24 -13.72
C ILE A 44 -12.04 -13.49 -13.25
N HIS A 45 -12.48 -12.81 -12.18
CA HIS A 45 -13.83 -12.88 -11.65
C HIS A 45 -14.70 -11.76 -12.26
N PRO A 46 -15.78 -12.07 -13.01
CA PRO A 46 -16.55 -11.07 -13.75
C PRO A 46 -17.27 -10.02 -12.92
N ASP A 47 -17.53 -10.30 -11.64
CA ASP A 47 -18.15 -9.40 -10.67
C ASP A 47 -17.17 -8.38 -10.09
N GLU A 48 -15.87 -8.58 -10.32
CA GLU A 48 -14.83 -7.66 -9.91
C GLU A 48 -14.47 -6.71 -11.06
N PRO A 49 -14.53 -5.39 -10.85
CA PRO A 49 -14.34 -4.40 -11.91
C PRO A 49 -12.91 -4.31 -12.45
N GLY A 50 -11.93 -4.95 -11.81
CA GLY A 50 -10.51 -4.84 -12.17
C GLY A 50 -9.86 -3.58 -11.60
N ILE A 51 -8.98 -2.96 -12.39
CA ILE A 51 -8.34 -1.69 -12.05
C ILE A 51 -9.06 -0.56 -12.80
N ARG A 52 -9.44 0.50 -12.09
CA ARG A 52 -10.14 1.65 -12.68
C ARG A 52 -9.61 2.95 -12.12
N TYR A 53 -9.20 3.86 -13.00
CA TYR A 53 -8.95 5.24 -12.62
C TYR A 53 -10.19 6.09 -12.92
N ASP A 54 -10.72 6.74 -11.88
CA ASP A 54 -11.85 7.66 -11.96
C ASP A 54 -11.31 9.10 -11.93
N THR A 55 -11.10 9.68 -13.12
CA THR A 55 -10.51 11.02 -13.28
C THR A 55 -11.40 12.12 -12.69
N GLU A 56 -12.72 11.94 -12.68
CA GLU A 56 -13.64 12.92 -12.09
C GLU A 56 -13.50 12.98 -10.57
N ARG A 57 -13.32 11.80 -9.94
CA ARG A 57 -13.13 11.69 -8.49
C ARG A 57 -11.66 11.78 -8.07
N ASN A 58 -10.72 11.72 -9.01
CA ASN A 58 -9.28 11.55 -8.82
C ASN A 58 -8.96 10.34 -7.92
N VAL A 59 -9.54 9.18 -8.22
CA VAL A 59 -9.39 7.98 -7.41
C VAL A 59 -9.02 6.79 -8.28
N LEU A 60 -7.94 6.09 -7.91
CA LEU A 60 -7.64 4.76 -8.44
C LEU A 60 -8.31 3.71 -7.57
N GLU A 61 -9.25 2.97 -8.14
CA GLU A 61 -9.93 1.85 -7.53
C GLU A 61 -9.32 0.53 -8.04
N ILE A 62 -8.94 -0.34 -7.11
CA ILE A 62 -8.39 -1.66 -7.42
C ILE A 62 -9.32 -2.70 -6.79
N CYS A 63 -9.85 -3.60 -7.61
CA CYS A 63 -10.53 -4.82 -7.21
C CYS A 63 -10.23 -5.87 -8.28
N TRP A 64 -9.07 -6.51 -8.15
CA TRP A 64 -8.48 -7.34 -9.19
C TRP A 64 -8.05 -8.69 -8.63
N THR A 65 -8.51 -9.76 -9.28
CA THR A 65 -8.02 -11.12 -9.05
C THR A 65 -7.33 -11.64 -10.30
N GLY A 66 -6.19 -12.31 -10.12
CA GLY A 66 -5.53 -12.98 -11.22
C GLY A 66 -4.58 -14.10 -10.78
N THR A 67 -4.18 -14.90 -11.76
CA THR A 67 -3.18 -15.95 -11.58
C THR A 67 -1.79 -15.38 -11.79
N VAL A 68 -0.95 -15.45 -10.77
CA VAL A 68 0.37 -14.82 -10.74
C VAL A 68 1.46 -15.82 -10.37
N GLY A 69 2.69 -15.50 -10.73
CA GLY A 69 3.90 -16.26 -10.39
C GLY A 69 4.72 -15.59 -9.28
N HIS A 70 5.82 -16.24 -8.90
CA HIS A 70 6.70 -15.84 -7.80
C HIS A 70 7.23 -14.38 -7.84
N ASN A 71 7.36 -13.78 -9.03
CA ASN A 71 7.88 -12.41 -9.17
C ASN A 71 6.82 -11.33 -9.00
N PHE A 72 5.53 -11.69 -8.93
CA PHE A 72 4.46 -10.70 -8.94
C PHE A 72 4.49 -9.75 -7.75
N ARG A 73 4.87 -10.23 -6.55
CA ARG A 73 5.01 -9.35 -5.38
C ARG A 73 5.99 -8.20 -5.65
N LYS A 74 7.12 -8.48 -6.30
CA LYS A 74 8.11 -7.46 -6.69
C LYS A 74 7.52 -6.48 -7.71
N VAL A 75 6.80 -6.99 -8.71
CA VAL A 75 6.15 -6.19 -9.75
C VAL A 75 5.10 -5.25 -9.13
N LEU A 76 4.29 -5.77 -8.22
CA LEU A 76 3.30 -4.99 -7.49
C LEU A 76 3.98 -3.89 -6.68
N THR A 77 5.01 -4.22 -5.87
CA THR A 77 5.79 -3.23 -5.12
C THR A 77 6.33 -2.12 -6.02
N GLN A 78 6.95 -2.47 -7.15
CA GLN A 78 7.49 -1.48 -8.10
C GLN A 78 6.42 -0.54 -8.65
N SER A 79 5.24 -1.07 -8.96
CA SER A 79 4.11 -0.27 -9.47
C SER A 79 3.58 0.68 -8.40
N LEU A 80 3.42 0.19 -7.17
CA LEU A 80 2.97 0.98 -6.03
C LEU A 80 3.99 2.05 -5.62
N GLU A 81 5.30 1.76 -5.75
CA GLU A 81 6.36 2.75 -5.54
C GLU A 81 6.27 3.94 -6.50
N GLN A 82 5.95 3.71 -7.78
CA GLN A 82 5.72 4.79 -8.74
C GLN A 82 4.43 5.56 -8.42
N LEU A 83 3.40 4.85 -7.95
CA LEU A 83 2.11 5.44 -7.59
C LEU A 83 2.20 6.41 -6.41
N ASN A 84 3.20 6.25 -5.51
CA ASN A 84 3.45 7.19 -4.41
C ASN A 84 3.55 8.64 -4.90
N LEU A 85 4.24 8.89 -6.02
CA LEU A 85 4.45 10.23 -6.57
C LEU A 85 3.16 10.88 -7.08
N LEU A 86 2.16 10.07 -7.45
CA LEU A 86 0.87 10.51 -7.96
C LEU A 86 -0.20 10.57 -6.88
N SER A 87 0.08 10.07 -5.68
CA SER A 87 -0.90 9.97 -4.61
C SER A 87 -1.11 11.32 -3.92
N ASP A 88 -2.36 11.67 -3.64
CA ASP A 88 -2.75 12.88 -2.89
C ASP A 88 -2.75 12.61 -1.38
N GLU A 89 -3.26 11.44 -1.00
CA GLU A 89 -3.28 10.93 0.36
C GLU A 89 -2.78 9.48 0.39
N ALA A 90 -2.56 8.94 1.59
CA ALA A 90 -2.19 7.54 1.71
C ALA A 90 -3.39 6.60 1.46
N GLY A 91 -3.24 5.70 0.48
CA GLY A 91 -4.13 4.59 0.20
C GLY A 91 -3.69 3.29 0.88
N CYS A 92 -4.67 2.42 1.16
CA CYS A 92 -4.45 1.08 1.70
C CYS A 92 -4.83 0.04 0.63
N ILE A 93 -3.93 -0.90 0.38
CA ILE A 93 -4.10 -2.00 -0.57
C ILE A 93 -4.02 -3.32 0.21
N ASP A 94 -5.15 -4.00 0.33
CA ASP A 94 -5.26 -5.35 0.86
C ASP A 94 -4.87 -6.34 -0.25
N VAL A 95 -3.93 -7.25 0.02
CA VAL A 95 -3.43 -8.26 -0.92
C VAL A 95 -3.57 -9.63 -0.28
N THR A 96 -4.25 -10.56 -0.93
CA THR A 96 -4.43 -11.93 -0.43
C THR A 96 -3.95 -12.93 -1.46
N TYR A 97 -2.96 -13.74 -1.10
CA TYR A 97 -2.43 -14.83 -1.92
C TYR A 97 -3.09 -16.15 -1.51
N TYR A 98 -3.68 -16.87 -2.47
CA TYR A 98 -4.29 -18.18 -2.27
C TYR A 98 -3.39 -19.30 -2.79
N TYR A 99 -3.04 -20.23 -1.91
CA TYR A 99 -2.22 -21.39 -2.22
C TYR A 99 -3.06 -22.63 -2.51
N ASP A 100 -2.57 -23.52 -3.38
CA ASP A 100 -3.24 -24.77 -3.76
C ASP A 100 -3.57 -25.70 -2.58
N ASP A 101 -2.84 -25.57 -1.46
CA ASP A 101 -3.05 -26.35 -0.24
C ASP A 101 -4.13 -25.75 0.69
N GLY A 102 -4.82 -24.70 0.23
CA GLY A 102 -5.90 -24.02 0.97
C GLY A 102 -5.40 -23.00 1.99
N ARG A 103 -4.09 -22.74 2.06
CA ARG A 103 -3.57 -21.62 2.85
C ARG A 103 -3.82 -20.30 2.13
N GLU A 104 -4.04 -19.27 2.93
CA GLU A 104 -4.07 -17.87 2.49
C GLU A 104 -2.96 -17.09 3.19
N GLU A 105 -2.35 -16.15 2.46
CA GLU A 105 -1.41 -15.17 2.99
C GLU A 105 -1.95 -13.77 2.68
N ALA A 106 -2.47 -13.10 3.71
CA ALA A 106 -2.94 -11.73 3.64
C ALA A 106 -1.80 -10.76 4.01
N ASP A 107 -1.65 -9.72 3.20
CA ASP A 107 -0.69 -8.64 3.35
C ASP A 107 -1.39 -7.30 3.14
N ILE A 108 -0.84 -6.24 3.71
CA ILE A 108 -1.35 -4.89 3.54
C ILE A 108 -0.22 -4.00 3.08
N MET A 109 -0.40 -3.40 1.91
CA MET A 109 0.53 -2.45 1.32
C MET A 109 -0.06 -1.04 1.40
N PHE A 110 0.81 -0.05 1.61
CA PHE A 110 0.40 1.35 1.66
C PHE A 110 1.10 2.12 0.55
N VAL A 111 0.35 3.03 -0.07
CA VAL A 111 0.85 3.96 -1.09
C VAL A 111 0.53 5.36 -0.59
N GLY A 112 1.44 6.31 -0.75
CA GLY A 112 1.19 7.69 -0.37
C GLY A 112 2.31 8.64 -0.76
N PRO A 113 2.07 9.96 -0.69
CA PRO A 113 3.02 10.98 -1.16
C PRO A 113 4.34 10.98 -0.40
N ASP A 114 4.32 10.60 0.88
CA ASP A 114 5.50 10.56 1.74
C ASP A 114 5.35 9.53 2.87
N ILE A 115 6.48 9.21 3.50
CA ILE A 115 6.57 8.20 4.57
C ILE A 115 5.71 8.56 5.78
N THR A 116 5.63 9.85 6.14
CA THR A 116 4.86 10.26 7.33
C THR A 116 3.36 10.07 7.11
N THR A 117 2.86 10.39 5.91
CA THR A 117 1.47 10.17 5.54
C THR A 117 1.13 8.67 5.50
N ILE A 118 2.04 7.84 4.96
CA ILE A 118 1.90 6.38 4.95
C ILE A 118 1.86 5.82 6.38
N GLN A 119 2.77 6.25 7.26
CA GLN A 119 2.81 5.84 8.66
C GLN A 119 1.50 6.20 9.38
N MET A 120 1.00 7.43 9.20
CA MET A 120 -0.28 7.85 9.78
C MET A 120 -1.44 6.94 9.32
N ALA A 121 -1.50 6.59 8.03
CA ALA A 121 -2.50 5.67 7.50
C ALA A 121 -2.37 4.25 8.09
N GLN A 122 -1.14 3.74 8.24
CA GLN A 122 -0.89 2.44 8.90
C GLN A 122 -1.45 2.40 10.32
N LYS A 123 -1.17 3.44 11.12
CA LYS A 123 -1.69 3.56 12.49
C LYS A 123 -3.21 3.68 12.50
N ALA A 124 -3.79 4.49 11.62
CA ALA A 124 -5.23 4.66 11.54
C ALA A 124 -5.95 3.36 11.16
N ARG A 125 -5.44 2.63 10.15
CA ARG A 125 -6.00 1.33 9.73
C ARG A 125 -5.94 0.30 10.86
N MET A 126 -4.78 0.13 11.49
CA MET A 126 -4.62 -0.82 12.60
C MET A 126 -5.55 -0.47 13.78
N SER A 127 -5.69 0.81 14.09
CA SER A 127 -6.58 1.28 15.16
C SER A 127 -8.05 0.97 14.85
N ALA A 128 -8.47 1.19 13.60
CA ALA A 128 -9.82 0.86 13.15
C ALA A 128 -10.08 -0.64 13.18
N ASP A 129 -9.14 -1.46 12.71
CA ASP A 129 -9.28 -2.92 12.68
C ASP A 129 -9.38 -3.51 14.08
N ILE A 130 -8.55 -3.05 15.03
CA ILE A 130 -8.62 -3.47 16.43
C ILE A 130 -9.94 -2.99 17.05
N GLY A 131 -10.35 -1.75 16.80
CA GLY A 131 -11.63 -1.22 17.27
C GLY A 131 -12.81 -2.09 16.81
N ASN A 132 -12.84 -2.45 15.53
CA ASN A 132 -13.86 -3.32 14.94
C ASN A 132 -13.84 -4.74 15.53
N LEU A 133 -12.66 -5.30 15.76
CA LEU A 133 -12.50 -6.63 16.34
C LEU A 133 -13.02 -6.66 17.78
N LEU A 134 -12.68 -5.64 18.58
CA LEU A 134 -13.04 -5.56 20.00
C LEU A 134 -14.48 -5.11 20.23
N GLY A 135 -15.09 -4.37 19.31
CA GLY A 135 -16.47 -3.88 19.38
C GLY A 135 -17.54 -4.96 19.56
N ARG A 136 -17.21 -6.23 19.30
CA ARG A 136 -18.11 -7.37 19.56
C ARG A 136 -18.22 -7.76 21.04
N GLN A 137 -17.24 -7.37 21.86
CA GLN A 137 -17.08 -7.86 23.24
C GLN A 137 -16.96 -6.73 24.27
N PHE A 138 -16.51 -5.54 23.86
CA PHE A 138 -16.18 -4.43 24.75
C PHE A 138 -16.97 -3.16 24.40
N GLY A 139 -17.06 -2.22 25.35
CA GLY A 139 -17.63 -0.90 25.13
C GLY A 139 -16.61 0.10 24.59
N ASP A 140 -17.10 1.26 24.16
CA ASP A 140 -16.27 2.30 23.54
C ASP A 140 -15.11 2.79 24.43
N SER A 141 -15.30 2.79 25.76
CA SER A 141 -14.26 3.21 26.72
C SER A 141 -13.09 2.24 26.73
N GLU A 142 -13.36 0.93 26.86
CA GLU A 142 -12.31 -0.09 26.88
C GLU A 142 -11.60 -0.18 25.52
N ILE A 143 -12.35 -0.01 24.42
CA ILE A 143 -11.78 0.01 23.07
C ILE A 143 -10.85 1.22 22.91
N ALA A 144 -11.25 2.40 23.38
CA ALA A 144 -10.43 3.61 23.33
C ALA A 144 -9.11 3.45 24.10
N GLU A 145 -9.12 2.76 25.25
CA GLU A 145 -7.90 2.45 26.00
C GLU A 145 -6.92 1.58 25.19
N VAL A 146 -7.42 0.54 24.54
CA VAL A 146 -6.58 -0.35 23.72
C VAL A 146 -6.03 0.39 22.49
N VAL A 147 -6.87 1.15 21.78
CA VAL A 147 -6.46 1.95 20.63
C VAL A 147 -5.41 3.00 21.02
N ALA A 148 -5.54 3.61 22.20
CA ALA A 148 -4.54 4.53 22.73
C ALA A 148 -3.19 3.84 23.01
N LEU A 149 -3.19 2.62 23.55
CA LEU A 149 -1.97 1.85 23.77
C LEU A 149 -1.28 1.50 22.44
N VAL A 150 -2.05 1.05 21.45
CA VAL A 150 -1.54 0.77 20.10
C VAL A 150 -0.92 2.03 19.51
N SER A 151 -1.60 3.17 19.63
CA SER A 151 -1.10 4.46 19.16
C SER A 151 0.27 4.82 19.76
N GLN A 152 0.46 4.58 21.07
CA GLN A 152 1.74 4.82 21.75
C GLN A 152 2.86 3.90 21.25
N ILE A 153 2.54 2.65 20.88
CA ILE A 153 3.51 1.71 20.31
C ILE A 153 4.00 2.22 18.95
N PHE A 154 3.08 2.67 18.09
CA PHE A 154 3.45 3.27 16.79
C PHE A 154 4.33 4.50 16.98
N ASP A 155 3.93 5.43 17.86
CA ASP A 155 4.70 6.65 18.09
C ASP A 155 6.13 6.36 18.57
N ARG A 156 6.31 5.34 19.43
CA ARG A 156 7.64 4.89 19.90
C ARG A 156 8.47 4.24 18.79
N ASN A 157 7.85 3.39 17.97
CA ASN A 157 8.56 2.69 16.90
C ASN A 157 9.02 3.67 15.82
N TRP A 158 8.17 4.62 15.41
CA TRP A 158 8.53 5.62 14.40
C TRP A 158 9.62 6.58 14.89
N GLN A 159 9.59 6.96 16.18
CA GLN A 159 10.70 7.71 16.78
C GLN A 159 12.01 6.94 16.68
N SER A 160 11.98 5.62 16.90
CA SER A 160 13.16 4.77 16.81
C SER A 160 13.69 4.69 15.37
N ASP A 161 12.80 4.47 14.38
CA ASP A 161 13.17 4.36 12.96
C ASP A 161 13.72 5.67 12.37
N ASN A 162 13.13 6.82 12.75
CA ASN A 162 13.64 8.14 12.34
C ASN A 162 15.02 8.42 12.95
N THR A 163 15.21 8.09 14.23
CA THR A 163 16.52 8.25 14.89
C THR A 163 17.60 7.39 14.22
N GLN A 164 17.21 6.21 13.70
CA GLN A 164 18.13 5.30 13.02
C GLN A 164 18.48 5.78 11.60
N THR A 165 17.52 6.36 10.89
CA THR A 165 17.71 6.95 9.56
C THR A 165 18.55 8.23 9.63
N ASP A 166 18.29 9.10 10.62
CA ASP A 166 19.05 10.33 10.85
C ASP A 166 20.52 10.02 11.25
N ASN A 167 20.73 9.01 12.09
CA ASN A 167 22.08 8.56 12.43
C ASN A 167 22.83 8.00 11.22
N ALA A 168 22.16 7.24 10.35
CA ALA A 168 22.77 6.72 9.12
C ALA A 168 23.15 7.84 8.15
N ALA A 169 22.27 8.84 7.97
CA ALA A 169 22.53 10.01 7.13
C ALA A 169 23.69 10.87 7.68
N MET A 170 23.78 11.03 9.01
CA MET A 170 24.84 11.78 9.68
C MET A 170 26.21 11.10 9.54
N ILE A 171 26.27 9.77 9.73
CA ILE A 171 27.50 8.98 9.53
C ILE A 171 27.99 9.07 8.08
N PHE A 172 27.06 9.02 7.11
CA PHE A 172 27.40 9.15 5.69
C PHE A 172 27.94 10.55 5.34
N SER A 173 27.34 11.60 5.89
CA SER A 173 27.81 12.98 5.72
C SER A 173 29.20 13.22 6.35
N GLU A 174 29.46 12.64 7.53
CA GLU A 174 30.78 12.71 8.16
C GLU A 174 31.85 11.95 7.35
N ALA A 175 31.50 10.80 6.78
CA ALA A 175 32.40 10.02 5.94
C ALA A 175 32.78 10.76 4.65
N LEU A 176 31.82 11.44 4.01
CA LEU A 176 32.06 12.28 2.83
C LEU A 176 32.94 13.50 3.16
N SER A 177 32.71 14.16 4.31
CA SER A 177 33.51 15.31 4.75
C SER A 177 34.98 14.96 5.00
N LYS A 178 35.25 13.75 5.53
CA LYS A 178 36.60 13.24 5.78
C LYS A 178 37.35 12.79 4.52
N GLN A 179 36.66 12.55 3.40
CA GLN A 179 37.30 12.22 2.11
C GLN A 179 37.68 13.46 1.28
N LEU A 180 37.20 14.65 1.68
CA LEU A 180 37.45 15.92 0.98
C LEU A 180 38.55 16.78 1.64
N HIS A 181 39.25 16.26 2.65
CA HIS A 181 40.44 16.84 3.30
C HIS A 181 41.57 15.83 3.34
#